data_AF-A0A4Q7N1X2-F1
#
_entry.id   AF-A0A4Q7N1X2-F1
#
_cell.length_a   1.000
_cell.length_b   1.000
_cell.length_c   1.000
_cell.angle_alpha   90.00
_cell.angle_beta   90.00
_cell.angle_gamma   90.00
#
_symmetry.space_group_name_H-M   'P 1'
#
loop_
_entity.id
_entity.type
_entity.pdbx_description
1 polymer ?
#
loop_
_entity_poly.entity_id
_entity_poly.type
_entity_poly.pdbx_seq_one_letter_code
_entity_poly.pdbx_strand_id
1 'polypeptide(L)'
;MQKTKKQNILAASAFAFASLLMAGCTSNTEKPAEEKKQLSLDSVSFTAEEAPEWSRLFKRTFGWFGGDGIFAVTRNGRENPNSSAGSETIIWFSDTMLGEIGEDGKLKPGYEMIHNSISVLKGSEPDSNRINFYWPKESGKNKSLFVPNTPGTGADEYYWMGDGFVNQARNNDLYIFGYRIKDTHDGSPFPFKEMGNTLVVLPGNSQPPFTSQRQIDIPFFLGKKVDSTGSFGAGIFVNTKEAGATDPDGYVYVYGIRGMKKELMIARVEPASIEDFGQWRFFDGNGWTNDLTKIKTVTDSLSNELGMMRLKDGRYALVFQEEGLGKYVAMRLSNSPVGPFGKVIRLFDCSASVAEDKDFFPYNAKVHPVLSQPNELLISYNVNSFDFFNDVKEHPQLYRPRFVRVKINE
;
A
#
# COMPACT_ATOMS: atom_id res chain seq x y z
N MET A 1 14.54 44.66 86.41
CA MET A 1 15.88 44.82 85.80
C MET A 1 15.93 46.14 85.06
N GLN A 2 17.06 46.82 85.17
CA GLN A 2 17.38 48.20 84.81
C GLN A 2 16.87 48.65 83.42
N LYS A 3 16.17 49.78 83.29
CA LYS A 3 16.64 51.20 83.26
C LYS A 3 17.23 51.66 81.91
N THR A 4 16.43 52.53 81.27
CA THR A 4 16.76 53.87 80.71
C THR A 4 17.50 54.08 79.38
N LYS A 5 16.87 54.99 78.59
CA LYS A 5 17.44 56.14 77.82
C LYS A 5 18.18 55.79 76.52
N LYS A 6 18.21 56.62 75.47
CA LYS A 6 17.80 58.01 75.21
C LYS A 6 17.78 58.18 73.67
N GLN A 7 17.04 59.20 73.23
CA GLN A 7 17.12 59.83 71.90
C GLN A 7 18.56 60.21 71.48
N ASN A 8 18.85 60.21 70.18
CA ASN A 8 19.22 61.44 69.46
C ASN A 8 19.46 61.22 67.96
N ILE A 9 19.05 62.24 67.23
CA ILE A 9 19.33 62.60 65.84
C ILE A 9 20.83 62.91 65.69
N LEU A 10 21.45 62.56 64.56
CA LEU A 10 22.47 63.40 63.91
C LEU A 10 22.78 62.94 62.48
N ALA A 11 22.71 63.92 61.58
CA ALA A 11 23.24 63.87 60.23
C ALA A 11 24.78 63.86 60.24
N ALA A 12 25.41 63.21 59.27
CA ALA A 12 26.77 63.52 58.87
C ALA A 12 27.03 63.15 57.41
N SER A 13 27.59 64.15 56.72
CA SER A 13 28.02 64.27 55.35
C SER A 13 29.09 63.28 54.88
N ALA A 14 29.13 63.11 53.54
CA ALA A 14 30.31 63.34 52.69
C ALA A 14 30.97 62.14 51.95
N PHE A 15 31.41 62.50 50.74
CA PHE A 15 32.44 61.94 49.87
C PHE A 15 32.08 60.89 48.79
N ALA A 16 32.12 61.45 47.57
CA ALA A 16 32.32 60.89 46.24
C ALA A 16 33.10 59.57 46.12
N PHE A 17 32.64 58.72 45.20
CA PHE A 17 33.52 58.00 44.26
C PHE A 17 32.76 57.73 42.96
N ALA A 18 33.23 58.34 41.87
CA ALA A 18 32.80 58.03 40.52
C ALA A 18 33.25 56.60 40.18
N SER A 19 32.31 55.74 39.78
CA SER A 19 32.58 54.42 39.22
C SER A 19 31.99 54.38 37.81
N LEU A 20 32.87 54.26 36.81
CA LEU A 20 32.50 53.97 35.42
C LEU A 20 31.80 52.61 35.38
N LEU A 21 30.52 52.60 34.99
CA LEU A 21 29.80 51.38 34.57
C LEU A 21 29.95 51.24 33.05
N MET A 22 30.80 50.30 32.63
CA MET A 22 30.83 49.80 31.26
C MET A 22 29.56 48.97 31.03
N ALA A 23 28.60 49.51 30.29
CA ALA A 23 27.46 48.77 29.78
C ALA A 23 27.93 47.84 28.64
N GLY A 24 28.08 46.56 28.93
CA GLY A 24 28.23 45.52 27.91
C GLY A 24 26.87 45.18 27.32
N CYS A 25 26.58 45.68 26.12
CA CYS A 25 25.46 45.20 25.31
C CYS A 25 25.81 43.82 24.73
N THR A 26 25.33 42.74 25.34
CA THR A 26 25.27 41.44 24.68
C THR A 26 24.05 41.40 23.76
N SER A 27 24.27 41.63 22.47
CA SER A 27 23.30 41.35 21.43
C SER A 27 23.21 39.83 21.22
N ASN A 28 22.16 39.21 21.75
CA ASN A 28 21.73 37.88 21.32
C ASN A 28 21.20 38.00 19.89
N THR A 29 22.07 37.78 18.90
CA THR A 29 21.64 37.48 17.54
C THR A 29 21.16 36.03 17.52
N GLU A 30 19.85 35.83 17.68
CA GLU A 30 19.19 34.59 17.26
C GLU A 30 19.43 34.43 15.75
N LYS A 31 20.03 33.31 15.34
CA LYS A 31 20.12 32.94 13.93
C LYS A 31 18.69 32.80 13.40
N PRO A 32 18.34 33.39 12.23
CA PRO A 32 17.08 33.10 11.58
C PRO A 32 17.00 31.58 11.34
N ALA A 33 15.88 30.96 11.71
CA ALA A 33 15.61 29.60 11.30
C ALA A 33 15.68 29.52 9.76
N GLU A 34 16.51 28.62 9.22
CA GLU A 34 16.51 28.35 7.78
C GLU A 34 15.09 27.95 7.37
N GLU A 35 14.42 28.78 6.58
CA GLU A 35 13.19 28.40 5.88
C GLU A 35 13.54 27.19 5.00
N LYS A 36 13.14 25.99 5.45
CA LYS A 36 13.20 24.79 4.60
C LYS A 36 12.38 25.09 3.35
N LYS A 37 13.06 25.27 2.22
CA LYS A 37 12.43 25.45 0.91
C LYS A 37 11.43 24.33 0.69
N GLN A 38 10.14 24.65 0.68
CA GLN A 38 9.09 23.67 0.48
C GLN A 38 9.23 23.06 -0.93
N LEU A 39 9.43 21.75 -0.99
CA LEU A 39 9.53 21.03 -2.26
C LEU A 39 8.19 21.05 -3.00
N SER A 40 8.24 21.14 -4.34
CA SER A 40 7.04 21.06 -5.17
C SER A 40 6.31 19.73 -4.98
N LEU A 41 4.98 19.77 -4.92
CA LEU A 41 4.13 18.57 -4.97
C LEU A 41 3.63 18.25 -6.38
N ASP A 42 3.82 19.17 -7.33
CA ASP A 42 3.32 19.07 -8.70
C ASP A 42 4.37 18.55 -9.69
N SER A 43 5.62 18.44 -9.25
CA SER A 43 6.74 18.06 -10.10
C SER A 43 7.87 17.45 -9.29
N VAL A 44 8.54 16.46 -9.88
CA VAL A 44 9.79 15.88 -9.39
C VAL A 44 10.63 15.44 -10.57
N SER A 45 11.96 15.52 -10.45
CA SER A 45 12.88 14.96 -11.43
C SER A 45 13.02 13.46 -11.18
N PHE A 46 12.88 12.64 -12.21
CA PHE A 46 13.02 11.20 -12.09
C PHE A 46 13.50 10.57 -13.40
N THR A 47 13.98 9.34 -13.32
CA THR A 47 14.10 8.42 -14.46
C THR A 47 13.17 7.24 -14.26
N ALA A 48 12.63 6.68 -15.35
CA ALA A 48 11.78 5.50 -15.34
C ALA A 48 12.22 4.55 -16.46
N GLU A 49 12.40 3.28 -16.12
CA GLU A 49 12.82 2.23 -17.04
C GLU A 49 12.13 0.91 -16.70
N GLU A 50 11.99 0.01 -17.67
CA GLU A 50 11.52 -1.35 -17.38
C GLU A 50 12.49 -2.07 -16.41
N ALA A 51 11.93 -2.91 -15.53
CA ALA A 51 12.68 -3.82 -14.68
C ALA A 51 12.48 -5.26 -15.19
N PRO A 52 13.15 -5.67 -16.29
CA PRO A 52 12.92 -6.95 -16.95
C PRO A 52 13.26 -8.15 -16.07
N GLU A 53 14.21 -8.01 -15.14
CA GLU A 53 14.57 -9.03 -14.15
C GLU A 53 13.40 -9.38 -13.23
N TRP A 54 12.66 -8.37 -12.74
CA TRP A 54 11.46 -8.58 -11.94
C TRP A 54 10.30 -9.11 -12.78
N SER A 55 10.12 -8.58 -14.00
CA SER A 55 9.10 -9.07 -14.92
C SER A 55 9.32 -10.54 -15.31
N ARG A 56 10.59 -10.97 -15.44
CA ARG A 56 10.96 -12.35 -15.77
C ARG A 56 10.69 -13.33 -14.63
N LEU A 57 10.75 -12.88 -13.37
CA LEU A 57 10.43 -13.71 -12.19
C LEU A 57 9.04 -14.35 -12.29
N PHE A 58 8.10 -13.63 -12.91
CA PHE A 58 6.70 -14.04 -13.11
C PHE A 58 6.41 -14.52 -14.55
N LYS A 59 7.42 -14.68 -15.40
CA LYS A 59 7.25 -15.30 -16.73
C LYS A 59 7.44 -16.80 -16.61
N ARG A 60 6.41 -17.52 -16.14
CA ARG A 60 6.46 -18.95 -15.85
C ARG A 60 5.72 -19.75 -16.94
N THR A 61 6.09 -21.01 -17.13
CA THR A 61 5.50 -21.89 -18.15
C THR A 61 4.86 -23.16 -17.59
N PHE A 62 4.92 -23.38 -16.27
CA PHE A 62 4.34 -24.56 -15.63
C PHE A 62 3.86 -24.24 -14.22
N GLY A 63 2.71 -24.80 -13.84
CA GLY A 63 2.04 -24.50 -12.58
C GLY A 63 1.42 -23.11 -12.65
N TRP A 64 1.79 -22.21 -11.74
CA TRP A 64 1.45 -20.79 -11.84
C TRP A 64 2.10 -20.20 -13.09
N PHE A 65 1.30 -19.61 -13.98
CA PHE A 65 1.81 -18.90 -15.17
C PHE A 65 1.26 -17.48 -15.35
N GLY A 66 0.29 -17.09 -14.55
CA GLY A 66 -0.28 -15.76 -14.60
C GLY A 66 -1.08 -15.43 -13.36
N GLY A 67 -1.22 -14.14 -13.08
CA GLY A 67 -2.00 -13.65 -11.96
C GLY A 67 -1.95 -12.15 -11.83
N ASP A 68 -2.94 -11.59 -11.14
CA ASP A 68 -3.06 -10.18 -10.79
C ASP A 68 -3.05 -9.98 -9.26
N GLY A 69 -3.24 -8.75 -8.78
CA GLY A 69 -2.83 -8.35 -7.44
C GLY A 69 -1.34 -8.02 -7.41
N ILE A 70 -0.51 -8.89 -6.83
CA ILE A 70 0.90 -8.66 -6.52
C ILE A 70 1.03 -7.74 -5.32
N PHE A 71 0.55 -8.20 -4.17
CA PHE A 71 0.78 -7.51 -2.91
C PHE A 71 1.93 -8.20 -2.18
N ALA A 72 2.87 -7.43 -1.66
CA ALA A 72 4.13 -7.94 -1.14
C ALA A 72 4.42 -7.36 0.24
N VAL A 73 4.75 -8.23 1.20
CA VAL A 73 5.20 -7.87 2.55
C VAL A 73 6.41 -8.71 2.94
N THR A 74 7.23 -8.21 3.86
CA THR A 74 8.23 -9.06 4.50
C THR A 74 7.61 -9.86 5.65
N ARG A 75 8.07 -11.10 5.83
CA ARG A 75 7.57 -11.95 6.93
C ARG A 75 7.83 -11.38 8.32
N ASN A 76 8.85 -10.53 8.49
CA ASN A 76 9.16 -9.88 9.77
C ASN A 76 8.40 -8.56 10.00
N GLY A 77 7.59 -8.13 9.04
CA GLY A 77 6.77 -6.91 9.10
C GLY A 77 7.53 -5.60 8.97
N ARG A 78 8.77 -5.63 8.48
CA ARG A 78 9.46 -4.40 8.07
C ARG A 78 9.01 -4.00 6.66
N GLU A 79 8.60 -2.75 6.50
CA GLU A 79 8.03 -2.22 5.25
C GLU A 79 8.99 -1.26 4.53
N ASN A 80 10.15 -0.95 5.12
CA ASN A 80 11.11 -0.02 4.53
C ASN A 80 11.82 -0.61 3.30
N PRO A 81 12.32 0.23 2.37
CA PRO A 81 13.15 -0.23 1.26
C PRO A 81 14.29 -1.14 1.71
N ASN A 82 14.56 -2.19 0.93
CA ASN A 82 15.56 -3.23 1.20
C ASN A 82 15.34 -4.05 2.49
N SER A 83 14.16 -3.99 3.11
CA SER A 83 13.80 -4.80 4.29
C SER A 83 13.78 -6.31 4.00
N SER A 84 13.55 -6.70 2.75
CA SER A 84 13.50 -8.10 2.30
C SER A 84 14.87 -8.80 2.25
N ALA A 85 15.98 -8.06 2.26
CA ALA A 85 17.32 -8.66 2.13
C ALA A 85 17.67 -9.67 3.22
N GLY A 86 17.10 -9.52 4.42
CA GLY A 86 17.26 -10.42 5.57
C GLY A 86 16.01 -11.24 5.91
N SER A 87 15.00 -11.30 5.03
CA SER A 87 13.73 -11.96 5.30
C SER A 87 13.20 -12.74 4.08
N GLU A 88 12.02 -13.31 4.24
CA GLU A 88 11.23 -13.80 3.13
C GLU A 88 10.19 -12.74 2.75
N THR A 89 9.99 -12.53 1.46
CA THR A 89 8.87 -11.75 0.95
C THR A 89 7.73 -12.70 0.63
N ILE A 90 6.57 -12.42 1.22
CA ILE A 90 5.32 -13.09 0.90
C ILE A 90 4.62 -12.23 -0.14
N ILE A 91 4.29 -12.81 -1.30
CA ILE A 91 3.59 -12.11 -2.38
C ILE A 91 2.30 -12.85 -2.70
N TRP A 92 1.14 -12.22 -2.57
CA TRP A 92 -0.14 -12.85 -2.90
C TRP A 92 -0.80 -12.22 -4.12
N PHE A 93 -1.65 -13.03 -4.75
CA PHE A 93 -2.30 -12.76 -6.01
C PHE A 93 -3.81 -12.96 -5.87
N SER A 94 -4.57 -12.28 -6.73
CA SER A 94 -5.99 -12.54 -6.97
C SER A 94 -6.12 -13.63 -8.05
N ASP A 95 -7.00 -13.46 -9.03
CA ASP A 95 -7.24 -14.47 -10.06
C ASP A 95 -5.90 -14.92 -10.67
N THR A 96 -5.69 -16.23 -10.67
CA THR A 96 -4.42 -16.89 -10.91
C THR A 96 -4.63 -17.97 -11.95
N MET A 97 -3.83 -17.92 -13.01
CA MET A 97 -3.80 -18.92 -14.06
C MET A 97 -2.83 -20.05 -13.72
N LEU A 98 -3.35 -21.27 -13.74
CA LEU A 98 -2.60 -22.51 -13.53
C LEU A 98 -2.62 -23.37 -14.78
N GLY A 99 -1.47 -23.93 -15.18
CA GLY A 99 -1.39 -24.75 -16.37
C GLY A 99 0.03 -24.98 -16.85
N GLU A 100 0.16 -25.35 -18.13
CA GLU A 100 1.42 -25.58 -18.81
C GLU A 100 1.41 -24.88 -20.17
N ILE A 101 2.51 -24.17 -20.47
CA ILE A 101 2.79 -23.57 -21.77
C ILE A 101 3.90 -24.41 -22.39
N GLY A 102 3.60 -25.04 -23.53
CA GLY A 102 4.55 -25.89 -24.22
C GLY A 102 5.71 -25.12 -24.84
N GLU A 103 6.73 -25.85 -25.31
CA GLU A 103 7.85 -25.29 -26.06
C GLU A 103 7.41 -24.58 -27.35
N ASP A 104 6.25 -24.96 -27.89
CA ASP A 104 5.59 -24.32 -29.02
C ASP A 104 4.93 -22.97 -28.67
N GLY A 105 5.05 -22.52 -27.40
CA GLY A 105 4.47 -21.28 -26.90
C GLY A 105 2.97 -21.36 -26.63
N LYS A 106 2.34 -22.53 -26.80
CA LYS A 106 0.89 -22.72 -26.69
C LYS A 106 0.49 -23.30 -25.34
N LEU A 107 -0.69 -22.90 -24.85
CA LEU A 107 -1.30 -23.53 -23.66
C LEU A 107 -1.64 -25.00 -23.94
N LYS A 108 -1.22 -25.88 -23.03
CA LYS A 108 -1.64 -27.29 -23.03
C LYS A 108 -3.04 -27.43 -22.42
N PRO A 109 -3.84 -28.43 -22.84
CA PRO A 109 -5.15 -28.69 -22.24
C PRO A 109 -5.06 -28.93 -20.73
N GLY A 110 -6.08 -28.48 -19.99
CA GLY A 110 -6.17 -28.64 -18.54
C GLY A 110 -5.68 -27.44 -17.72
N TYR A 111 -5.45 -26.29 -18.36
CA TYR A 111 -5.28 -25.03 -17.64
C TYR A 111 -6.60 -24.58 -16.99
N GLU A 112 -6.50 -23.85 -15.89
CA GLU A 112 -7.64 -23.32 -15.16
C GLU A 112 -7.30 -22.00 -14.47
N MET A 113 -8.33 -21.28 -14.01
CA MET A 113 -8.20 -20.09 -13.18
C MET A 113 -8.71 -20.42 -11.77
N ILE A 114 -7.90 -20.13 -10.76
CA ILE A 114 -8.32 -20.07 -9.35
C ILE A 114 -8.31 -18.60 -8.89
N HIS A 115 -8.97 -18.27 -7.78
CA HIS A 115 -9.23 -16.87 -7.42
C HIS A 115 -8.15 -16.19 -6.57
N ASN A 116 -7.21 -16.96 -6.03
CA ASN A 116 -6.05 -16.43 -5.33
C ASN A 116 -5.00 -17.51 -5.12
N SER A 117 -3.76 -17.06 -5.07
CA SER A 117 -2.58 -17.87 -4.79
C SER A 117 -1.54 -17.03 -4.05
N ILE A 118 -0.44 -17.66 -3.64
CA ILE A 118 0.66 -16.94 -3.01
C ILE A 118 1.99 -17.44 -3.53
N SER A 119 3.01 -16.62 -3.38
CA SER A 119 4.40 -17.02 -3.54
C SER A 119 5.24 -16.55 -2.37
N VAL A 120 6.33 -17.27 -2.13
CA VAL A 120 7.34 -16.90 -1.14
C VAL A 120 8.65 -16.75 -1.87
N LEU A 121 9.18 -15.52 -1.91
CA LEU A 121 10.49 -15.17 -2.42
C LEU A 121 11.47 -15.06 -1.24
N LYS A 122 12.54 -15.85 -1.27
CA LYS A 122 13.60 -15.76 -0.25
C LYS A 122 14.56 -14.65 -0.62
N GLY A 123 14.73 -13.65 0.25
CA GLY A 123 15.61 -12.49 0.00
C GLY A 123 14.94 -11.38 -0.82
N SER A 124 15.76 -10.42 -1.26
CA SER A 124 15.32 -9.20 -1.96
C SER A 124 15.52 -9.22 -3.47
N GLU A 125 16.20 -10.22 -4.01
CA GLU A 125 16.59 -10.27 -5.42
C GLU A 125 15.58 -11.06 -6.27
N PRO A 126 15.33 -10.68 -7.54
CA PRO A 126 14.43 -11.38 -8.45
C PRO A 126 15.07 -12.66 -9.01
N ASP A 127 15.31 -13.64 -8.15
CA ASP A 127 15.88 -14.94 -8.50
C ASP A 127 14.79 -16.01 -8.61
N SER A 128 14.65 -16.55 -9.83
CA SER A 128 13.66 -17.59 -10.16
C SER A 128 13.87 -18.91 -9.41
N ASN A 129 15.06 -19.14 -8.86
CA ASN A 129 15.36 -20.32 -8.04
C ASN A 129 14.98 -20.12 -6.56
N ARG A 130 14.64 -18.89 -6.16
CA ARG A 130 14.36 -18.51 -4.77
C ARG A 130 12.90 -18.15 -4.52
N ILE A 131 12.07 -18.20 -5.55
CA ILE A 131 10.61 -18.02 -5.46
C ILE A 131 9.91 -19.36 -5.62
N ASN A 132 8.90 -19.60 -4.78
CA ASN A 132 8.01 -20.75 -4.90
C ASN A 132 6.56 -20.26 -4.86
N PHE A 133 5.71 -20.85 -5.70
CA PHE A 133 4.28 -20.54 -5.79
C PHE A 133 3.48 -21.65 -5.11
N TYR A 134 2.42 -21.27 -4.40
CA TYR A 134 1.63 -22.17 -3.57
C TYR A 134 0.14 -21.95 -3.77
N TRP A 135 -0.56 -23.06 -3.92
CA TRP A 135 -2.01 -23.17 -3.90
C TRP A 135 -2.37 -24.58 -3.41
N PRO A 136 -3.50 -24.75 -2.71
CA PRO A 136 -3.94 -26.07 -2.28
C PRO A 136 -4.41 -26.93 -3.46
N LYS A 137 -4.21 -28.25 -3.32
CA LYS A 137 -4.83 -29.27 -4.17
C LYS A 137 -5.68 -30.18 -3.29
N GLU A 138 -6.93 -30.39 -3.67
CA GLU A 138 -7.86 -31.25 -2.97
C GLU A 138 -8.46 -32.24 -3.96
N SER A 139 -8.31 -33.55 -3.68
CA SER A 139 -8.78 -34.62 -4.59
C SER A 139 -8.31 -34.45 -6.04
N GLY A 140 -7.06 -34.00 -6.22
CA GLY A 140 -6.44 -33.77 -7.52
C GLY A 140 -6.85 -32.47 -8.23
N LYS A 141 -7.76 -31.66 -7.67
CA LYS A 141 -8.18 -30.38 -8.24
C LYS A 141 -7.47 -29.21 -7.57
N ASN A 142 -7.08 -28.20 -8.35
CA ASN A 142 -6.54 -26.97 -7.79
C ASN A 142 -7.65 -26.19 -7.07
N LYS A 143 -7.28 -25.48 -6.01
CA LYS A 143 -8.20 -24.69 -5.19
C LYS A 143 -7.57 -23.33 -4.89
N SER A 144 -8.41 -22.31 -4.75
CA SER A 144 -7.98 -21.02 -4.19
C SER A 144 -7.47 -21.21 -2.76
N LEU A 145 -6.44 -20.45 -2.39
CA LEU A 145 -5.84 -20.51 -1.05
C LEU A 145 -6.79 -19.98 0.03
N PHE A 146 -7.55 -18.94 -0.31
CA PHE A 146 -8.54 -18.27 0.51
C PHE A 146 -9.91 -18.38 -0.18
N VAL A 147 -10.86 -18.99 0.52
CA VAL A 147 -12.25 -19.10 0.07
C VAL A 147 -13.13 -18.41 1.11
N PRO A 148 -14.06 -17.51 0.72
CA PRO A 148 -14.93 -16.83 1.66
C PRO A 148 -15.73 -17.79 2.53
N ASN A 149 -15.69 -17.59 3.85
CA ASN A 149 -16.44 -18.41 4.81
C ASN A 149 -16.94 -17.61 6.02
N THR A 150 -17.09 -16.30 5.88
CA THR A 150 -17.60 -15.43 6.94
C THR A 150 -19.13 -15.45 7.00
N PRO A 151 -19.76 -15.00 8.11
CA PRO A 151 -21.23 -14.92 8.19
C PRO A 151 -21.87 -14.08 7.09
N GLY A 152 -21.17 -13.06 6.56
CA GLY A 152 -21.68 -12.27 5.45
C GLY A 152 -21.50 -12.91 4.05
N THR A 153 -20.82 -14.05 3.94
CA THR A 153 -20.54 -14.70 2.65
C THR A 153 -21.81 -15.25 2.01
N GLY A 154 -22.09 -14.82 0.79
CA GLY A 154 -23.14 -15.37 -0.07
C GLY A 154 -22.70 -16.61 -0.84
N ALA A 155 -23.68 -17.30 -1.44
CA ALA A 155 -23.41 -18.42 -2.34
C ALA A 155 -22.63 -17.94 -3.58
N ASP A 156 -21.68 -18.77 -4.01
CA ASP A 156 -20.83 -18.58 -5.19
C ASP A 156 -19.93 -17.33 -5.11
N GLU A 157 -19.69 -16.79 -3.92
CA GLU A 157 -18.72 -15.72 -3.70
C GLU A 157 -17.29 -16.28 -3.63
N TYR A 158 -16.35 -15.57 -4.23
CA TYR A 158 -14.92 -15.83 -4.14
C TYR A 158 -14.16 -14.58 -3.66
N TYR A 159 -12.87 -14.70 -3.35
CA TYR A 159 -12.05 -13.54 -3.01
C TYR A 159 -11.21 -13.08 -4.18
N TRP A 160 -11.30 -11.80 -4.50
CA TRP A 160 -10.13 -11.04 -4.93
C TRP A 160 -9.42 -10.47 -3.71
N MET A 161 -8.11 -10.37 -3.79
CA MET A 161 -7.28 -9.90 -2.71
C MET A 161 -7.04 -8.39 -2.83
N GLY A 162 -6.97 -7.74 -1.68
CA GLY A 162 -6.40 -6.41 -1.49
C GLY A 162 -5.03 -6.50 -0.85
N ASP A 163 -4.50 -5.33 -0.51
CA ASP A 163 -3.23 -5.17 0.16
C ASP A 163 -3.30 -5.62 1.63
N GLY A 164 -2.17 -5.59 2.33
CA GLY A 164 -2.07 -6.20 3.65
C GLY A 164 -0.80 -5.80 4.36
N PHE A 165 -0.65 -6.29 5.59
CA PHE A 165 0.56 -6.05 6.39
C PHE A 165 0.76 -7.14 7.44
N VAL A 166 2.03 -7.37 7.80
CA VAL A 166 2.39 -8.18 8.96
C VAL A 166 2.32 -7.31 10.20
N ASN A 167 1.47 -7.69 11.15
CA ASN A 167 1.18 -6.90 12.33
C ASN A 167 2.04 -7.34 13.52
N GLN A 168 3.11 -6.59 13.77
CA GLN A 168 4.03 -6.87 14.88
C GLN A 168 3.41 -6.70 16.27
N ALA A 169 2.31 -5.95 16.41
CA ALA A 169 1.55 -5.85 17.65
C ALA A 169 0.61 -7.05 17.90
N ARG A 170 0.46 -7.93 16.90
CA ARG A 170 -0.40 -9.12 16.93
C ARG A 170 0.41 -10.36 16.56
N ASN A 171 1.52 -10.60 17.25
CA ASN A 171 2.38 -11.79 17.07
C ASN A 171 2.90 -12.03 15.64
N ASN A 172 3.08 -10.97 14.84
CA ASN A 172 3.40 -11.05 13.41
C ASN A 172 2.34 -11.78 12.58
N ASP A 173 1.07 -11.76 13.01
CA ASP A 173 -0.04 -12.19 12.17
C ASP A 173 -0.08 -11.35 10.89
N LEU A 174 -0.27 -11.98 9.74
CA LEU A 174 -0.46 -11.31 8.45
C LEU A 174 -1.96 -11.05 8.25
N TYR A 175 -2.31 -9.77 8.10
CA TYR A 175 -3.66 -9.33 7.76
C TYR A 175 -3.71 -8.97 6.28
N ILE A 176 -4.59 -9.63 5.55
CA ILE A 176 -4.82 -9.40 4.12
C ILE A 176 -6.25 -8.95 3.94
N PHE A 177 -6.47 -7.84 3.25
CA PHE A 177 -7.81 -7.43 2.88
C PHE A 177 -8.32 -8.33 1.74
N GLY A 178 -9.57 -8.76 1.83
CA GLY A 178 -10.25 -9.55 0.82
C GLY A 178 -11.52 -8.83 0.38
N TYR A 179 -11.80 -8.88 -0.92
CA TYR A 179 -13.03 -8.40 -1.53
C TYR A 179 -13.84 -9.62 -1.91
N ARG A 180 -15.03 -9.79 -1.33
CA ARG A 180 -15.95 -10.86 -1.75
C ARG A 180 -16.55 -10.48 -3.08
N ILE A 181 -16.23 -11.22 -4.12
CA ILE A 181 -16.69 -10.98 -5.48
C ILE A 181 -17.72 -12.04 -5.86
N LYS A 182 -18.70 -11.63 -6.65
CA LYS A 182 -19.67 -12.51 -7.27
C LYS A 182 -19.85 -12.14 -8.74
N ASP A 183 -19.81 -13.15 -9.60
CA ASP A 183 -20.15 -12.97 -11.01
C ASP A 183 -21.64 -12.61 -11.16
N THR A 184 -21.93 -11.62 -11.99
CA THR A 184 -23.30 -11.18 -12.29
C THR A 184 -23.89 -11.89 -13.50
N HIS A 185 -23.03 -12.39 -14.40
CA HIS A 185 -23.40 -13.02 -15.67
C HIS A 185 -24.38 -12.18 -16.52
N ASP A 186 -24.30 -10.85 -16.42
CA ASP A 186 -25.23 -9.91 -17.06
C ASP A 186 -24.78 -9.45 -18.46
N GLY A 187 -23.63 -9.96 -18.94
CA GLY A 187 -23.07 -9.61 -20.24
C GLY A 187 -22.42 -8.22 -20.29
N SER A 188 -22.26 -7.54 -19.16
CA SER A 188 -21.47 -6.30 -19.10
C SER A 188 -19.98 -6.58 -19.33
N PRO A 189 -19.17 -5.56 -19.72
CA PRO A 189 -17.72 -5.72 -19.89
C PRO A 189 -16.98 -6.16 -18.62
N PHE A 190 -17.58 -5.93 -17.45
CA PHE A 190 -17.06 -6.32 -16.14
C PHE A 190 -18.17 -7.01 -15.35
N PRO A 191 -18.48 -8.29 -15.67
CA PRO A 191 -19.68 -8.99 -15.19
C PRO A 191 -19.48 -9.56 -13.78
N PHE A 192 -19.03 -8.73 -12.86
CA PHE A 192 -18.78 -9.07 -11.46
C PHE A 192 -19.18 -7.92 -10.56
N LYS A 193 -19.39 -8.23 -9.28
CA LYS A 193 -19.73 -7.26 -8.26
C LYS A 193 -19.07 -7.60 -6.93
N GLU A 194 -18.60 -6.57 -6.25
CA GLU A 194 -18.15 -6.70 -4.87
C GLU A 194 -19.34 -6.71 -3.89
N MET A 195 -19.37 -7.74 -3.06
CA MET A 195 -20.41 -8.11 -2.11
C MET A 195 -20.02 -7.85 -0.66
N GLY A 196 -18.75 -7.53 -0.40
CA GLY A 196 -18.25 -7.24 0.94
C GLY A 196 -16.73 -7.16 0.98
N ASN A 197 -16.24 -6.70 2.13
CA ASN A 197 -14.81 -6.60 2.43
C ASN A 197 -14.53 -7.35 3.73
N THR A 198 -13.41 -8.05 3.76
CA THR A 198 -13.06 -9.01 4.81
C THR A 198 -11.58 -8.85 5.16
N LEU A 199 -11.21 -9.15 6.40
CA LEU A 199 -9.82 -9.41 6.78
C LEU A 199 -9.58 -10.91 6.81
N VAL A 200 -8.66 -11.41 5.99
CA VAL A 200 -8.06 -12.73 6.13
C VAL A 200 -6.87 -12.60 7.07
N VAL A 201 -6.84 -13.38 8.15
CA VAL A 201 -5.79 -13.34 9.16
C VAL A 201 -5.03 -14.66 9.17
N LEU A 202 -3.73 -14.59 8.87
CA LEU A 202 -2.83 -15.72 8.90
C LEU A 202 -1.97 -15.62 10.16
N PRO A 203 -1.95 -16.64 11.04
CA PRO A 203 -1.13 -16.60 12.24
C PRO A 203 0.35 -16.36 11.93
N GLY A 204 1.04 -15.63 12.80
CA GLY A 204 2.47 -15.38 12.66
C GLY A 204 3.27 -16.68 12.53
N ASN A 205 4.30 -16.65 11.67
CA ASN A 205 5.14 -17.80 11.29
C ASN A 205 4.43 -18.96 10.57
N SER A 206 3.12 -18.86 10.29
CA SER A 206 2.45 -19.84 9.45
C SER A 206 3.05 -19.86 8.04
N GLN A 207 2.97 -21.03 7.40
CA GLN A 207 3.47 -21.27 6.06
C GLN A 207 2.33 -21.70 5.13
N PRO A 208 2.42 -21.44 3.82
CA PRO A 208 1.46 -21.96 2.86
C PRO A 208 1.30 -23.49 3.03
N PRO A 209 0.07 -24.03 2.94
CA PRO A 209 -1.14 -23.37 2.45
C PRO A 209 -1.99 -22.67 3.55
N PHE A 210 -1.42 -22.32 4.70
CA PHE A 210 -2.08 -21.55 5.77
C PHE A 210 -3.38 -22.15 6.31
N THR A 211 -3.34 -23.42 6.71
CA THR A 211 -4.52 -24.16 7.20
C THR A 211 -5.16 -23.59 8.46
N SER A 212 -4.44 -22.76 9.23
CA SER A 212 -4.91 -22.13 10.47
C SER A 212 -5.39 -20.68 10.30
N GLN A 213 -5.74 -20.28 9.08
CA GLN A 213 -6.29 -18.95 8.82
C GLN A 213 -7.67 -18.75 9.46
N ARG A 214 -8.05 -17.48 9.63
CA ARG A 214 -9.43 -17.07 9.97
C ARG A 214 -9.83 -15.84 9.17
N GLN A 215 -11.12 -15.54 9.14
CA GLN A 215 -11.67 -14.45 8.34
C GLN A 215 -12.64 -13.60 9.18
N ILE A 216 -12.68 -12.29 8.94
CA ILE A 216 -13.50 -11.33 9.70
C ILE A 216 -14.16 -10.35 8.74
N ASP A 217 -15.48 -10.26 8.74
CA ASP A 217 -16.20 -9.24 7.96
C ASP A 217 -15.85 -7.82 8.43
N ILE A 218 -15.54 -6.94 7.49
CA ILE A 218 -15.37 -5.51 7.73
C ILE A 218 -16.75 -4.85 7.61
N PRO A 219 -17.30 -4.23 8.68
CA PRO A 219 -18.72 -3.84 8.73
C PRO A 219 -19.04 -2.51 8.00
N PHE A 220 -18.10 -1.96 7.23
CA PHE A 220 -18.19 -0.60 6.68
C PHE A 220 -19.08 -0.45 5.44
N PHE A 221 -19.64 -1.55 4.93
CA PHE A 221 -20.58 -1.53 3.80
C PHE A 221 -21.95 -0.96 4.20
N LEU A 222 -22.29 -0.99 5.49
CA LEU A 222 -23.53 -0.44 6.04
C LEU A 222 -24.81 -0.87 5.30
N GLY A 223 -24.83 -2.07 4.70
CA GLY A 223 -25.93 -2.58 3.89
C GLY A 223 -26.18 -1.81 2.57
N LYS A 224 -25.22 -1.00 2.13
CA LYS A 224 -25.28 -0.22 0.90
C LYS A 224 -24.44 -0.87 -0.20
N LYS A 225 -24.63 -0.41 -1.44
CA LYS A 225 -23.78 -0.82 -2.57
C LYS A 225 -22.35 -0.31 -2.35
N VAL A 226 -21.38 -1.16 -2.69
CA VAL A 226 -19.96 -0.84 -2.64
C VAL A 226 -19.62 0.45 -3.39
N ASP A 227 -20.22 0.71 -4.55
CA ASP A 227 -19.95 1.93 -5.31
C ASP A 227 -20.32 3.20 -4.54
N SER A 228 -21.23 3.09 -3.57
CA SER A 228 -21.70 4.20 -2.73
C SER A 228 -20.90 4.38 -1.45
N THR A 229 -20.40 3.30 -0.84
CA THR A 229 -19.64 3.36 0.43
C THR A 229 -18.14 3.29 0.24
N GLY A 230 -17.71 2.65 -0.85
CA GLY A 230 -16.35 2.23 -1.15
C GLY A 230 -15.90 1.02 -0.32
N SER A 231 -14.69 0.55 -0.64
CA SER A 231 -14.03 -0.58 0.02
C SER A 231 -12.62 -0.22 0.44
N PHE A 232 -12.15 -0.81 1.53
CA PHE A 232 -10.82 -0.59 2.08
C PHE A 232 -9.89 -1.77 1.76
N GLY A 233 -8.59 -1.46 1.69
CA GLY A 233 -7.55 -2.44 1.36
C GLY A 233 -6.93 -2.25 -0.02
N ALA A 234 -7.21 -1.14 -0.71
CA ALA A 234 -6.60 -0.86 -2.02
C ALA A 234 -5.09 -0.62 -1.92
N GLY A 235 -4.65 -0.12 -0.75
CA GLY A 235 -3.26 -0.06 -0.34
C GLY A 235 -3.15 0.12 1.17
N ILE A 236 -2.01 -0.28 1.74
CA ILE A 236 -1.70 -0.14 3.17
C ILE A 236 -0.40 0.66 3.35
N PHE A 237 -0.36 1.52 4.36
CA PHE A 237 0.88 2.18 4.79
C PHE A 237 1.05 2.03 6.30
N VAL A 238 2.04 1.24 6.71
CA VAL A 238 2.34 0.96 8.11
C VAL A 238 3.33 1.99 8.63
N ASN A 239 2.84 3.00 9.35
CA ASN A 239 3.67 4.10 9.84
C ASN A 239 4.07 3.90 11.32
N THR A 240 4.61 2.72 11.62
CA THR A 240 5.03 2.34 12.98
C THR A 240 6.55 2.25 13.08
N LYS A 241 7.05 2.34 14.32
CA LYS A 241 8.48 2.22 14.59
C LYS A 241 8.98 0.82 14.29
N GLU A 242 8.19 -0.19 14.63
CA GLU A 242 8.51 -1.62 14.49
C GLU A 242 8.61 -2.02 13.02
N ALA A 243 7.79 -1.42 12.15
CA ALA A 243 7.83 -1.62 10.70
C ALA A 243 9.00 -0.88 10.02
N GLY A 244 9.76 -0.08 10.77
CA GLY A 244 10.92 0.66 10.26
C GLY A 244 10.57 1.97 9.57
N ALA A 245 9.39 2.55 9.81
CA ALA A 245 9.05 3.86 9.27
C ALA A 245 9.99 4.95 9.79
N THR A 246 10.38 5.89 8.93
CA THR A 246 11.37 6.94 9.24
C THR A 246 10.81 8.06 10.14
N ASP A 247 9.49 8.25 10.14
CA ASP A 247 8.79 9.28 10.94
C ASP A 247 7.44 8.71 11.43
N PRO A 248 7.50 7.73 12.35
CA PRO A 248 6.32 6.94 12.71
C PRO A 248 5.36 7.74 13.58
N ASP A 249 4.07 7.65 13.27
CA ASP A 249 2.98 8.16 14.12
C ASP A 249 2.22 7.03 14.85
N GLY A 250 2.61 5.77 14.63
CA GLY A 250 2.07 4.60 15.33
C GLY A 250 0.84 4.00 14.68
N TYR A 251 0.37 4.52 13.55
CA TYR A 251 -0.84 4.04 12.89
C TYR A 251 -0.55 3.19 11.66
N VAL A 252 -1.49 2.29 11.36
CA VAL A 252 -1.65 1.70 10.03
C VAL A 252 -2.68 2.52 9.29
N TYR A 253 -2.30 3.06 8.14
CA TYR A 253 -3.19 3.72 7.20
C TYR A 253 -3.76 2.70 6.23
N VAL A 254 -5.09 2.70 6.09
CA VAL A 254 -5.83 1.81 5.21
C VAL A 254 -6.52 2.65 4.14
N TYR A 255 -6.03 2.54 2.91
CA TYR A 255 -6.58 3.27 1.77
C TYR A 255 -7.70 2.46 1.13
N GLY A 256 -8.76 3.17 0.73
CA GLY A 256 -9.92 2.59 0.07
C GLY A 256 -10.33 3.38 -1.16
N ILE A 257 -11.13 2.76 -2.01
CA ILE A 257 -11.63 3.37 -3.24
C ILE A 257 -13.15 3.40 -3.22
N ARG A 258 -13.73 4.55 -3.59
CA ARG A 258 -15.17 4.75 -3.71
C ARG A 258 -15.57 5.19 -5.11
N GLY A 259 -16.66 4.60 -5.59
CA GLY A 259 -17.35 5.02 -6.79
C GLY A 259 -16.56 4.83 -8.10
N MET A 260 -17.23 5.17 -9.20
CA MET A 260 -16.70 4.97 -10.55
C MET A 260 -15.51 5.87 -10.88
N LYS A 261 -15.39 7.03 -10.22
CA LYS A 261 -14.27 7.96 -10.38
C LYS A 261 -13.00 7.55 -9.63
N LYS A 262 -13.05 6.40 -8.95
CA LYS A 262 -11.93 5.85 -8.18
C LYS A 262 -11.41 6.84 -7.14
N GLU A 263 -12.32 7.30 -6.28
CA GLU A 263 -12.03 8.32 -5.29
C GLU A 263 -11.38 7.72 -4.03
N LEU A 264 -10.29 8.35 -3.54
CA LEU A 264 -9.51 7.88 -2.40
C LEU A 264 -10.21 8.16 -1.08
N MET A 265 -10.50 7.10 -0.33
CA MET A 265 -10.89 7.15 1.07
C MET A 265 -9.72 6.73 1.95
N ILE A 266 -9.66 7.26 3.17
CA ILE A 266 -8.57 6.95 4.10
C ILE A 266 -9.14 6.66 5.48
N ALA A 267 -8.73 5.51 6.03
CA ALA A 267 -8.88 5.19 7.43
C ALA A 267 -7.50 5.00 8.08
N ARG A 268 -7.45 5.07 9.40
CA ARG A 268 -6.30 4.62 10.18
C ARG A 268 -6.74 3.92 11.46
N VAL A 269 -5.88 3.05 11.97
CA VAL A 269 -6.09 2.32 13.22
C VAL A 269 -4.74 1.99 13.85
N GLU A 270 -4.69 1.93 15.18
CA GLU A 270 -3.52 1.39 15.86
C GLU A 270 -3.40 -0.11 15.55
N PRO A 271 -2.19 -0.64 15.28
CA PRO A 271 -2.02 -2.04 14.88
C PRO A 271 -2.66 -3.04 15.84
N ALA A 272 -2.59 -2.79 17.15
CA ALA A 272 -3.17 -3.67 18.18
C ALA A 272 -4.72 -3.74 18.11
N SER A 273 -5.36 -2.73 17.52
CA SER A 273 -6.82 -2.58 17.45
C SER A 273 -7.39 -2.82 16.06
N ILE A 274 -6.63 -3.41 15.13
CA ILE A 274 -7.06 -3.65 13.73
C ILE A 274 -8.40 -4.40 13.62
N GLU A 275 -8.70 -5.29 14.56
CA GLU A 275 -9.96 -6.07 14.60
C GLU A 275 -11.09 -5.40 15.39
N ASP A 276 -10.79 -4.34 16.17
CA ASP A 276 -11.80 -3.54 16.85
C ASP A 276 -12.23 -2.40 15.93
N PHE A 277 -13.25 -2.66 15.10
CA PHE A 277 -13.77 -1.69 14.14
C PHE A 277 -14.31 -0.39 14.77
N GLY A 278 -14.54 -0.35 16.10
CA GLY A 278 -14.86 0.88 16.83
C GLY A 278 -13.65 1.80 17.06
N GLN A 279 -12.42 1.27 16.96
CA GLN A 279 -11.18 2.06 17.07
C GLN A 279 -10.69 2.64 15.75
N TRP A 280 -11.27 2.21 14.63
CA TRP A 280 -10.95 2.79 13.35
C TRP A 280 -11.32 4.27 13.32
N ARG A 281 -10.48 5.07 12.65
CA ARG A 281 -10.71 6.49 12.43
C ARG A 281 -10.70 6.75 10.94
N PHE A 282 -11.69 7.47 10.46
CA PHE A 282 -11.89 7.84 9.06
C PHE A 282 -11.53 9.30 8.86
N PHE A 283 -10.89 9.61 7.74
CA PHE A 283 -10.52 10.98 7.42
C PHE A 283 -11.75 11.73 6.85
N ASP A 284 -12.13 12.84 7.49
CA ASP A 284 -13.29 13.65 7.09
C ASP A 284 -12.92 14.84 6.18
N GLY A 285 -11.67 14.88 5.70
CA GLY A 285 -11.11 15.96 4.89
C GLY A 285 -10.36 17.01 5.71
N ASN A 286 -10.60 17.11 7.02
CA ASN A 286 -9.92 18.06 7.92
C ASN A 286 -9.25 17.35 9.10
N GLY A 287 -9.82 16.24 9.58
CA GLY A 287 -9.36 15.50 10.74
C GLY A 287 -9.89 14.07 10.77
N TRP A 288 -9.82 13.47 11.96
CA TRP A 288 -10.15 12.06 12.18
C TRP A 288 -11.46 11.93 12.95
N THR A 289 -12.38 11.12 12.43
CA THR A 289 -13.66 10.81 13.06
C THR A 289 -13.84 9.30 13.21
N ASN A 290 -14.64 8.84 14.17
CA ASN A 290 -15.08 7.44 14.25
C ASN A 290 -16.41 7.18 13.53
N ASP A 291 -17.03 8.23 12.97
CA ASP A 291 -18.28 8.15 12.22
C ASP A 291 -17.97 8.00 10.72
N LEU A 292 -18.06 6.77 10.23
CA LEU A 292 -17.84 6.44 8.82
C LEU A 292 -18.71 7.27 7.86
N THR A 293 -19.90 7.70 8.27
CA THR A 293 -20.80 8.46 7.39
C THR A 293 -20.27 9.85 7.03
N LYS A 294 -19.28 10.34 7.78
CA LYS A 294 -18.62 11.64 7.56
C LYS A 294 -17.37 11.54 6.69
N ILE A 295 -16.95 10.34 6.29
CA ILE A 295 -15.74 10.15 5.50
C ILE A 295 -15.78 10.95 4.20
N LYS A 296 -14.68 11.64 3.89
CA LYS A 296 -14.50 12.37 2.63
C LYS A 296 -13.46 11.69 1.77
N THR A 297 -13.62 11.89 0.47
CA THR A 297 -12.63 11.51 -0.53
C THR A 297 -11.61 12.64 -0.70
N VAL A 298 -10.33 12.31 -0.88
CA VAL A 298 -9.24 13.31 -0.89
C VAL A 298 -8.62 13.54 -2.26
N THR A 299 -8.75 12.58 -3.18
CA THR A 299 -8.35 12.68 -4.59
C THR A 299 -9.09 11.60 -5.40
N ASP A 300 -8.90 11.58 -6.71
CA ASP A 300 -9.61 10.73 -7.66
C ASP A 300 -8.71 10.31 -8.83
N SER A 301 -9.29 9.59 -9.81
CA SER A 301 -8.61 9.04 -10.99
C SER A 301 -7.51 8.03 -10.66
N LEU A 302 -7.71 7.29 -9.56
CA LEU A 302 -6.84 6.21 -9.10
C LEU A 302 -7.24 4.85 -9.69
N SER A 303 -6.67 3.77 -9.16
CA SER A 303 -7.01 2.38 -9.45
C SER A 303 -7.43 1.61 -8.20
N ASN A 304 -8.02 0.44 -8.38
CA ASN A 304 -8.44 -0.44 -7.28
C ASN A 304 -7.25 -1.02 -6.49
N GLU A 305 -6.05 -0.96 -7.07
CA GLU A 305 -4.78 -1.20 -6.40
C GLU A 305 -3.93 0.07 -6.45
N LEU A 306 -3.27 0.38 -5.34
CA LEU A 306 -2.37 1.52 -5.20
C LEU A 306 -1.28 1.21 -4.18
N GLY A 307 -0.23 2.03 -4.15
CA GLY A 307 0.81 1.95 -3.12
C GLY A 307 1.17 3.32 -2.57
N MET A 308 1.52 3.36 -1.29
CA MET A 308 1.99 4.56 -0.61
C MET A 308 3.40 4.32 -0.08
N MET A 309 4.33 5.23 -0.40
CA MET A 309 5.71 5.17 0.08
C MET A 309 6.21 6.56 0.46
N ARG A 310 6.90 6.67 1.60
CA ARG A 310 7.60 7.91 1.97
C ARG A 310 8.95 7.97 1.25
N LEU A 311 9.19 9.05 0.53
CA LEU A 311 10.44 9.35 -0.17
C LEU A 311 11.52 9.84 0.81
N LYS A 312 12.78 9.77 0.39
CA LYS A 312 13.94 10.21 1.18
C LYS A 312 13.87 11.68 1.61
N ASP A 313 13.26 12.52 0.79
CA ASP A 313 13.08 13.95 1.07
C ASP A 313 11.89 14.27 2.01
N GLY A 314 11.18 13.23 2.47
CA GLY A 314 10.06 13.34 3.41
C GLY A 314 8.69 13.47 2.75
N ARG A 315 8.59 13.63 1.43
CA ARG A 315 7.31 13.60 0.71
C ARG A 315 6.75 12.18 0.66
N TYR A 316 5.44 12.06 0.50
CA TYR A 316 4.71 10.81 0.32
C TYR A 316 4.36 10.64 -1.15
N ALA A 317 4.69 9.49 -1.72
CA ALA A 317 4.36 9.08 -3.07
C ALA A 317 3.18 8.10 -3.07
N LEU A 318 2.04 8.55 -3.57
CA LEU A 318 0.89 7.71 -3.87
C LEU A 318 1.00 7.26 -5.33
N VAL A 319 1.24 5.97 -5.56
CA VAL A 319 1.43 5.36 -6.89
C VAL A 319 0.20 4.53 -7.28
N PHE A 320 -0.26 4.68 -8.52
CA PHE A 320 -1.50 4.08 -9.03
C PHE A 320 -1.49 4.00 -10.57
N GLN A 321 -2.44 3.27 -11.16
CA GLN A 321 -2.76 3.36 -12.59
C GLN A 321 -3.70 4.53 -12.84
N GLU A 322 -3.31 5.48 -13.68
CA GLU A 322 -4.13 6.66 -14.00
C GLU A 322 -5.49 6.25 -14.60
N GLU A 323 -6.59 6.87 -14.17
CA GLU A 323 -7.96 6.59 -14.66
C GLU A 323 -8.39 5.11 -14.52
N GLY A 324 -7.79 4.36 -13.60
CA GLY A 324 -8.08 2.96 -13.32
C GLY A 324 -7.49 1.98 -14.35
N LEU A 325 -7.67 2.26 -15.64
CA LEU A 325 -7.24 1.46 -16.80
C LEU A 325 -6.49 2.29 -17.84
N GLY A 326 -6.14 3.54 -17.52
CA GLY A 326 -5.40 4.42 -18.42
C GLY A 326 -3.99 3.92 -18.65
N LYS A 327 -3.34 4.36 -19.72
CA LYS A 327 -2.03 3.84 -20.15
C LYS A 327 -0.83 4.24 -19.30
N TYR A 328 -1.00 5.08 -18.27
CA TYR A 328 0.11 5.60 -17.49
C TYR A 328 0.13 5.01 -16.07
N VAL A 329 1.30 4.49 -15.69
CA VAL A 329 1.68 4.42 -14.27
C VAL A 329 1.90 5.85 -13.81
N ALA A 330 1.24 6.23 -12.73
CA ALA A 330 1.23 7.60 -12.24
C ALA A 330 1.50 7.68 -10.73
N MET A 331 1.86 8.89 -10.31
CA MET A 331 2.10 9.23 -8.93
C MET A 331 1.50 10.60 -8.59
N ARG A 332 1.06 10.76 -7.35
CA ARG A 332 0.83 12.06 -6.72
C ARG A 332 1.72 12.20 -5.48
N LEU A 333 2.17 13.43 -5.23
CA LEU A 333 3.01 13.74 -4.06
C LEU A 333 2.21 14.48 -2.98
N SER A 334 2.56 14.23 -1.72
CA SER A 334 2.05 14.97 -0.57
C SER A 334 3.13 15.18 0.50
N ASN A 335 2.89 16.08 1.44
CA ASN A 335 3.68 16.21 2.67
C ASN A 335 3.12 15.39 3.84
N SER A 336 2.02 14.66 3.62
CA SER A 336 1.31 13.88 4.63
C SER A 336 0.72 12.61 3.99
N PRO A 337 0.55 11.50 4.74
CA PRO A 337 -0.08 10.29 4.21
C PRO A 337 -1.54 10.50 3.78
N VAL A 338 -2.18 11.60 4.20
CA VAL A 338 -3.59 11.89 3.88
C VAL A 338 -3.82 13.04 2.89
N GLY A 339 -2.76 13.61 2.34
CA GLY A 339 -2.86 14.79 1.48
C GLY A 339 -2.66 16.12 2.22
N PRO A 340 -2.89 17.27 1.54
CA PRO A 340 -3.37 17.37 0.17
C PRO A 340 -2.36 16.78 -0.83
N PHE A 341 -2.88 16.19 -1.90
CA PHE A 341 -2.08 15.61 -2.98
C PHE A 341 -1.92 16.63 -4.10
N GLY A 342 -0.70 16.72 -4.66
CA GLY A 342 -0.42 17.52 -5.84
C GLY A 342 -1.00 16.94 -7.12
N LYS A 343 -0.59 17.50 -8.26
CA LYS A 343 -0.98 17.03 -9.60
C LYS A 343 -0.50 15.60 -9.87
N VAL A 344 -1.15 14.98 -10.86
CA VAL A 344 -0.72 13.69 -11.41
C VAL A 344 0.62 13.87 -12.13
N ILE A 345 1.60 13.07 -11.74
CA ILE A 345 2.91 12.93 -12.37
C ILE A 345 2.93 11.58 -13.06
N ARG A 346 2.97 11.57 -14.39
CA ARG A 346 3.04 10.33 -15.19
C ARG A 346 4.47 9.81 -15.16
N LEU A 347 4.66 8.60 -14.66
CA LEU A 347 5.97 7.99 -14.47
C LEU A 347 6.38 7.13 -15.66
N PHE A 348 5.44 6.36 -16.22
CA PHE A 348 5.75 5.40 -17.28
C PHE A 348 4.54 5.19 -18.20
N ASP A 349 4.79 5.09 -19.52
CA ASP A 349 3.76 4.81 -20.54
C ASP A 349 3.73 3.31 -20.86
N CYS A 350 2.64 2.63 -20.48
CA CYS A 350 2.44 1.20 -20.68
C CYS A 350 2.04 0.83 -22.11
N SER A 351 1.91 1.78 -23.05
CA SER A 351 1.40 1.52 -24.41
C SER A 351 2.12 0.37 -25.12
N ALA A 352 3.44 0.27 -24.97
CA ALA A 352 4.22 -0.80 -25.59
C ALA A 352 3.81 -2.21 -25.09
N SER A 353 3.34 -2.33 -23.85
CA SER A 353 2.95 -3.61 -23.25
C SER A 353 1.57 -4.11 -23.67
N VAL A 354 0.79 -3.27 -24.35
CA VAL A 354 -0.56 -3.55 -24.83
C VAL A 354 -0.71 -3.29 -26.32
N ALA A 355 0.40 -3.09 -27.05
CA ALA A 355 0.37 -2.79 -28.48
C ALA A 355 0.10 -4.01 -29.37
N GLU A 356 0.27 -5.21 -28.82
CA GLU A 356 0.14 -6.48 -29.56
C GLU A 356 -1.30 -6.79 -29.95
N ASP A 357 -2.26 -6.46 -29.07
CA ASP A 357 -3.68 -6.62 -29.32
C ASP A 357 -4.46 -5.40 -28.80
N LYS A 358 -5.47 -4.96 -29.56
CA LYS A 358 -6.36 -3.86 -29.20
C LYS A 358 -7.22 -4.15 -27.96
N ASP A 359 -7.42 -5.42 -27.63
CA ASP A 359 -8.24 -5.84 -26.51
C ASP A 359 -7.43 -5.78 -25.19
N PHE A 360 -6.11 -5.58 -25.27
CA PHE A 360 -5.23 -5.49 -24.12
C PHE A 360 -5.30 -4.12 -23.43
N PHE A 361 -5.30 -4.13 -22.10
CA PHE A 361 -5.25 -2.92 -21.29
C PHE A 361 -4.37 -3.08 -20.05
N PRO A 362 -3.63 -2.02 -19.65
CA PRO A 362 -2.86 -2.01 -18.42
C PRO A 362 -3.75 -1.63 -17.23
N TYR A 363 -3.44 -2.13 -16.05
CA TYR A 363 -4.20 -1.83 -14.84
C TYR A 363 -3.40 -2.11 -13.57
N ASN A 364 -3.92 -1.63 -12.44
CA ASN A 364 -3.48 -1.98 -11.09
C ASN A 364 -1.97 -1.75 -10.85
N ALA A 365 -1.50 -0.55 -11.19
CA ALA A 365 -0.13 -0.17 -10.88
C ALA A 365 0.04 0.14 -9.39
N LYS A 366 1.10 -0.37 -8.75
CA LYS A 366 1.43 -0.06 -7.35
C LYS A 366 2.92 -0.19 -7.06
N VAL A 367 3.40 0.63 -6.12
CA VAL A 367 4.76 0.51 -5.60
C VAL A 367 4.87 -0.60 -4.55
N HIS A 368 6.01 -1.28 -4.51
CA HIS A 368 6.35 -2.31 -3.53
C HIS A 368 7.49 -1.84 -2.63
N PRO A 369 7.21 -1.20 -1.48
CA PRO A 369 8.27 -0.71 -0.58
C PRO A 369 9.28 -1.79 -0.18
N VAL A 370 8.80 -3.00 0.14
CA VAL A 370 9.65 -4.13 0.57
C VAL A 370 10.56 -4.70 -0.52
N LEU A 371 10.23 -4.47 -1.80
CA LEU A 371 11.04 -4.89 -2.96
C LEU A 371 11.86 -3.73 -3.54
N SER A 372 11.58 -2.51 -3.12
CA SER A 372 12.26 -1.31 -3.63
C SER A 372 13.65 -1.19 -3.03
N GLN A 373 14.60 -0.77 -3.85
CA GLN A 373 15.94 -0.37 -3.40
C GLN A 373 15.93 1.04 -2.81
N PRO A 374 16.95 1.43 -2.03
CA PRO A 374 17.05 2.80 -1.54
C PRO A 374 17.02 3.83 -2.69
N ASN A 375 16.20 4.88 -2.54
CA ASN A 375 15.97 5.94 -3.54
C ASN A 375 15.33 5.49 -4.86
N GLU A 376 14.69 4.33 -4.84
CA GLU A 376 14.02 3.73 -5.98
C GLU A 376 12.58 3.38 -5.60
N LEU A 377 11.67 3.46 -6.56
CA LEU A 377 10.34 2.87 -6.51
C LEU A 377 10.33 1.70 -7.49
N LEU A 378 10.18 0.48 -6.97
CA LEU A 378 9.86 -0.67 -7.80
C LEU A 378 8.34 -0.78 -7.89
N ILE A 379 7.81 -0.60 -9.10
CA ILE A 379 6.38 -0.53 -9.37
C ILE A 379 5.99 -1.69 -10.27
N SER A 380 4.97 -2.46 -9.88
CA SER A 380 4.33 -3.39 -10.82
C SER A 380 3.11 -2.74 -11.46
N TYR A 381 2.71 -3.25 -12.62
CA TYR A 381 1.38 -3.12 -13.19
C TYR A 381 1.03 -4.43 -13.91
N ASN A 382 -0.25 -4.67 -14.13
CA ASN A 382 -0.75 -5.85 -14.80
C ASN A 382 -1.24 -5.50 -16.22
N VAL A 383 -1.38 -6.52 -17.06
CA VAL A 383 -2.08 -6.42 -18.35
C VAL A 383 -3.16 -7.49 -18.37
N ASN A 384 -4.34 -7.10 -18.82
CA ASN A 384 -5.47 -7.99 -19.02
C ASN A 384 -6.07 -7.73 -20.41
N SER A 385 -7.10 -8.49 -20.76
CA SER A 385 -7.81 -8.39 -22.04
C SER A 385 -9.32 -8.32 -21.84
N PHE A 386 -10.00 -7.54 -22.69
CA PHE A 386 -11.47 -7.54 -22.79
C PHE A 386 -12.04 -8.83 -23.40
N ASP A 387 -11.24 -9.64 -24.10
CA ASP A 387 -11.56 -10.99 -24.60
C ASP A 387 -10.64 -12.07 -24.01
N PHE A 388 -10.42 -11.98 -22.70
CA PHE A 388 -9.43 -12.75 -21.95
C PHE A 388 -9.32 -14.24 -22.32
N PHE A 389 -10.44 -14.97 -22.36
CA PHE A 389 -10.41 -16.42 -22.56
C PHE A 389 -10.07 -16.85 -23.99
N ASN A 390 -10.19 -15.97 -24.98
CA ASN A 390 -9.70 -16.21 -26.32
C ASN A 390 -8.23 -15.80 -26.40
N ASP A 391 -7.90 -14.61 -25.90
CA ASP A 391 -6.56 -14.06 -26.02
C ASP A 391 -5.52 -14.83 -25.23
N VAL A 392 -5.86 -15.38 -24.06
CA VAL A 392 -4.89 -16.17 -23.27
C VAL A 392 -4.46 -17.45 -23.99
N LYS A 393 -5.24 -17.94 -24.97
CA LYS A 393 -4.85 -19.11 -25.79
C LYS A 393 -3.77 -18.76 -26.81
N GLU A 394 -3.85 -17.56 -27.38
CA GLU A 394 -2.91 -17.05 -28.39
C GLU A 394 -1.70 -16.36 -27.74
N HIS A 395 -1.92 -15.70 -26.60
CA HIS A 395 -0.93 -14.97 -25.81
C HIS A 395 -0.89 -15.47 -24.35
N PRO A 396 -0.40 -16.70 -24.08
CA PRO A 396 -0.42 -17.29 -22.73
C PRO A 396 0.37 -16.52 -21.65
N GLN A 397 1.21 -15.59 -22.08
CA GLN A 397 2.06 -14.76 -21.21
C GLN A 397 1.52 -13.34 -21.02
N LEU A 398 0.27 -13.05 -21.43
CA LEU A 398 -0.32 -11.71 -21.31
C LEU A 398 -0.60 -11.35 -19.85
N TYR A 399 -1.20 -12.28 -19.10
CA TYR A 399 -1.84 -12.07 -17.79
C TYR A 399 -0.87 -12.28 -16.63
N ARG A 400 0.07 -11.37 -16.48
CA ARG A 400 1.09 -11.41 -15.44
C ARG A 400 1.61 -9.99 -15.16
N PRO A 401 2.24 -9.78 -14.00
CA PRO A 401 2.84 -8.49 -13.71
C PRO A 401 4.01 -8.17 -14.63
N ARG A 402 4.16 -6.87 -14.86
CA ARG A 402 5.32 -6.22 -15.47
C ARG A 402 5.82 -5.17 -14.48
N PHE A 403 7.12 -4.94 -14.46
CA PHE A 403 7.75 -4.07 -13.47
C PHE A 403 8.48 -2.92 -14.14
N VAL A 404 8.43 -1.77 -13.47
CA VAL A 404 9.12 -0.53 -13.82
C VAL A 404 9.91 -0.08 -12.60
N ARG A 405 11.13 0.37 -12.86
CA ARG A 405 12.00 1.00 -11.90
C ARG A 405 11.94 2.50 -12.09
N VAL A 406 11.64 3.23 -11.01
CA VAL A 406 11.64 4.70 -11.01
C VAL A 406 12.65 5.20 -9.98
N LYS A 407 13.61 6.02 -10.41
CA LYS A 407 14.57 6.67 -9.52
C LYS A 407 14.23 8.15 -9.41
N ILE A 408 14.03 8.62 -8.18
CA ILE A 408 13.82 10.03 -7.92
C ILE A 408 15.18 10.72 -7.86
N ASN A 409 15.40 11.70 -8.73
CA ASN A 409 16.64 12.44 -8.78
C ASN A 409 16.63 13.54 -7.70
N GLU A 410 17.79 13.76 -7.08
CA GLU A 410 18.00 14.83 -6.08
C GLU A 410 17.99 16.23 -6.71
#